data_AF-A0A1A8DIU0-F1
#
_entry.id   AF-A0A1A8DIU0-F1
#
_cell.length_a   1.000
_cell.length_b   1.000
_cell.length_c   1.000
_cell.angle_alpha   90.00
_cell.angle_beta   90.00
_cell.angle_gamma   90.00
#
_symmetry.space_group_name_H-M   'P 1'
#
loop_
_entity.id
_entity.type
_entity.pdbx_description
1 polymer ?
#
loop_
_entity_poly.entity_id
_entity_poly.type
_entity_poly.pdbx_seq_one_letter_code
_entity_poly.pdbx_strand_id
1 'polypeptide(L)'
;MLRFADRMFYKDWWNSTSYANYYRTWNVVVHDWLFYYVYRDFLWMSQKHFRTVALLCVFTLSAVVHEYILAVCFGFFYPVLFCLFMCFGLMFNFIVHDQRKGPIWNIFMWTSIFLGQGVIICLYSQEWYARHYCPQKESSFLDFLKPRSWSCRRPLMADS
;
A
#
# COMPACT_ATOMS: atom_id res chain seq x y z
N MET A 1 13.40 -25.19 12.73
CA MET A 1 12.51 -24.13 13.26
C MET A 1 13.18 -23.46 14.45
N LEU A 2 13.15 -22.13 14.51
CA LEU A 2 13.67 -21.37 15.65
C LEU A 2 12.75 -21.57 16.87
N ARG A 3 13.31 -21.84 18.05
CA ARG A 3 12.57 -22.09 19.30
C ARG A 3 12.11 -20.78 19.97
N PHE A 4 11.69 -19.80 19.18
CA PHE A 4 11.25 -18.50 19.68
C PHE A 4 9.81 -18.60 20.21
N ALA A 5 9.58 -18.09 21.42
CA ALA A 5 8.33 -18.27 22.16
C ALA A 5 7.26 -17.24 21.80
N ASP A 6 7.66 -16.04 21.34
CA ASP A 6 6.70 -15.03 20.93
C ASP A 6 6.12 -15.38 19.55
N ARG A 7 4.79 -15.45 19.51
CA ARG A 7 4.00 -15.87 18.33
C ARG A 7 2.91 -14.85 18.00
N MET A 8 2.87 -13.70 18.66
CA MET A 8 1.85 -12.66 18.42
C MET A 8 2.17 -11.81 17.18
N PHE A 9 2.16 -12.44 15.99
CA PHE A 9 2.42 -11.76 14.72
C PHE A 9 1.22 -10.93 14.23
N TYR A 10 0.01 -11.33 14.59
CA TYR A 10 -1.25 -10.68 14.25
C TYR A 10 -2.24 -10.78 15.42
N LYS A 11 -3.22 -9.88 15.46
CA LYS A 11 -4.37 -9.89 16.38
C LYS A 11 -5.67 -9.99 15.57
N ASP A 12 -6.82 -9.84 16.23
CA ASP A 12 -8.16 -9.94 15.61
C ASP A 12 -8.48 -8.74 14.69
N TRP A 13 -7.71 -8.59 13.60
CA TRP A 13 -7.83 -7.49 12.65
C TRP A 13 -9.16 -7.51 11.88
N TRP A 14 -9.75 -8.69 11.68
CA TRP A 14 -11.02 -8.91 10.97
C TRP A 14 -12.25 -8.32 11.66
N ASN A 15 -12.18 -8.06 12.97
CA ASN A 15 -13.25 -7.45 13.75
C ASN A 15 -12.97 -5.97 14.08
N SER A 16 -11.96 -5.37 13.43
CA SER A 16 -11.59 -3.99 13.68
C SER A 16 -12.62 -3.04 13.07
N THR A 17 -13.27 -2.21 13.88
CA THR A 17 -14.22 -1.20 13.39
C THR A 17 -13.55 0.10 12.95
N SER A 18 -12.24 0.24 13.15
CA SER A 18 -11.46 1.40 12.73
C SER A 18 -10.20 0.99 11.98
N TYR A 19 -9.84 1.79 10.98
CA TYR A 19 -8.60 1.67 10.21
C TYR A 19 -7.34 1.78 11.10
N ALA A 20 -7.39 2.57 12.17
CA ALA A 20 -6.27 2.67 13.11
C ALA A 20 -6.00 1.34 13.83
N ASN A 21 -7.05 0.62 14.22
CA ASN A 21 -6.91 -0.70 14.83
C ASN A 21 -6.56 -1.77 13.80
N TYR A 22 -7.07 -1.68 12.57
CA TYR A 22 -6.66 -2.57 11.48
C TYR A 22 -5.14 -2.52 11.23
N TYR A 23 -4.55 -1.33 11.06
CA TYR A 23 -3.10 -1.20 10.82
C TYR A 23 -2.24 -1.70 12.00
N ARG A 24 -2.72 -1.60 13.24
CA ARG A 24 -2.03 -2.11 14.44
C ARG A 24 -2.06 -3.62 14.57
N THR A 25 -3.12 -4.25 14.09
CA THR A 25 -3.44 -5.67 14.37
C THR A 25 -3.14 -6.59 13.19
N TRP A 26 -3.10 -6.06 11.97
CA TRP A 26 -2.82 -6.83 10.75
C TRP A 26 -1.40 -7.43 10.76
N ASN A 27 -0.39 -6.60 10.99
CA ASN A 27 1.01 -7.03 11.06
C ASN A 27 1.70 -6.31 12.21
N VAL A 28 1.68 -6.96 13.38
CA VAL A 28 2.18 -6.38 14.63
C VAL A 28 3.68 -6.13 14.55
N VAL A 29 4.44 -7.01 13.89
CA VAL A 29 5.90 -6.87 13.80
C VAL A 29 6.32 -5.63 13.01
N VAL A 30 5.73 -5.43 11.82
CA VAL A 30 6.04 -4.25 10.99
C VAL A 30 5.50 -2.98 11.64
N HIS A 31 4.30 -3.05 12.22
CA HIS A 31 3.74 -1.94 12.96
C HIS A 31 4.64 -1.50 14.12
N ASP A 32 5.09 -2.45 14.96
CA ASP A 32 5.92 -2.14 16.13
C ASP A 32 7.29 -1.60 15.69
N TRP A 33 7.88 -2.15 14.64
CA TRP A 33 9.12 -1.60 14.07
C TRP A 33 8.94 -0.15 13.61
N LEU A 34 7.90 0.14 12.83
CA LEU A 34 7.58 1.50 12.38
C LEU A 34 7.28 2.43 13.56
N PHE A 35 6.56 1.94 14.57
CA PHE A 35 6.20 2.73 15.74
C PHE A 35 7.42 3.10 16.58
N TYR A 36 8.27 2.13 16.90
CA TYR A 36 9.39 2.36 17.81
C TYR A 36 10.58 3.07 17.16
N TYR A 37 10.88 2.80 15.89
CA TYR A 37 12.06 3.33 15.21
C TYR A 37 11.78 4.55 14.32
N VAL A 38 10.55 4.70 13.82
CA VAL A 38 10.22 5.80 12.90
C VAL A 38 9.35 6.81 13.61
N TYR A 39 8.18 6.40 14.10
CA TYR A 39 7.22 7.30 14.71
C TYR A 39 7.77 7.97 15.99
N ARG A 40 8.28 7.16 16.93
CA ARG A 40 8.77 7.65 18.22
C ARG A 40 10.01 8.54 18.07
N ASP A 41 10.95 8.14 17.21
CA ASP A 41 12.18 8.89 16.99
C ASP A 41 11.90 10.22 16.28
N PHE A 42 11.00 10.22 15.29
CA PHE A 42 10.54 11.44 14.62
C PHE A 42 9.79 12.37 15.59
N LEU A 43 8.96 11.82 16.49
CA LEU A 43 8.31 12.60 17.54
C LEU A 43 9.29 13.21 18.55
N TRP A 44 10.34 12.47 18.88
CA TRP A 44 11.39 12.95 19.77
C TRP A 44 12.18 14.10 19.13
N MET A 45 12.57 13.96 17.87
CA MET A 45 13.23 15.03 17.11
C MET A 45 12.35 16.27 16.94
N SER A 46 11.05 16.09 16.73
CA SER A 46 10.09 17.19 16.56
C SER A 46 9.53 17.78 17.88
N GLN A 47 10.16 17.47 19.02
CA GLN A 47 9.74 17.96 20.35
C GLN A 47 8.25 17.72 20.65
N LYS A 48 7.68 16.61 20.15
CA LYS A 48 6.27 16.22 20.30
C LYS A 48 5.23 17.21 19.73
N HIS A 49 5.64 18.21 18.95
CA HIS A 49 4.71 19.22 18.42
C HIS A 49 3.87 18.72 17.24
N PHE A 50 4.43 17.86 16.38
CA PHE A 50 3.81 17.52 15.09
C PHE A 50 3.42 16.03 14.97
N ARG A 51 2.39 15.61 15.72
CA ARG A 51 1.88 14.22 15.66
C ARG A 51 1.35 13.82 14.28
N THR A 52 0.69 14.74 13.59
CA THR A 52 0.16 14.51 12.24
C THR A 52 1.26 14.32 11.22
N VAL A 53 2.35 15.11 11.32
CA VAL A 53 3.51 14.97 10.44
C VAL A 53 4.23 13.66 10.71
N ALA A 54 4.40 13.26 11.97
CA ALA A 54 4.97 11.96 12.32
C ALA A 54 4.15 10.79 11.73
N LEU A 55 2.82 10.88 11.78
CA LEU A 55 1.93 9.89 11.17
C LEU A 55 2.10 9.87 9.64
N LEU A 56 2.10 11.02 8.98
CA LEU A 56 2.32 11.16 7.54
C LEU A 56 3.66 10.55 7.13
N CYS A 57 4.75 10.85 7.83
CA CYS A 57 6.07 10.29 7.56
C CYS A 57 6.09 8.76 7.62
N VAL A 58 5.44 8.16 8.63
CA VAL A 58 5.36 6.69 8.76
C VAL A 58 4.57 6.08 7.60
N PHE A 59 3.43 6.67 7.23
CA PHE A 59 2.64 6.20 6.09
C PHE A 59 3.40 6.35 4.76
N THR A 60 4.06 7.49 4.53
CA THR A 60 4.87 7.71 3.33
C THR A 60 6.04 6.73 3.25
N LEU A 61 6.77 6.52 4.34
CA LEU A 61 7.88 5.56 4.37
C LEU A 61 7.38 4.14 4.06
N SER A 62 6.28 3.73 4.68
CA SER A 62 5.65 2.43 4.41
C SER A 62 5.27 2.31 2.93
N ALA A 63 4.60 3.31 2.36
CA ALA A 63 4.18 3.30 0.95
C ALA A 63 5.38 3.22 -0.01
N VAL A 64 6.46 3.95 0.26
CA VAL A 64 7.70 3.91 -0.55
C VAL A 64 8.34 2.53 -0.53
N VAL A 65 8.44 1.89 0.64
CA VAL A 65 9.03 0.55 0.75
C VAL A 65 8.18 -0.49 0.01
N HIS A 66 6.86 -0.41 0.11
CA HIS A 66 5.98 -1.33 -0.63
C HIS A 66 6.11 -1.14 -2.14
N GLU A 67 6.11 0.11 -2.62
CA GLU A 67 6.33 0.42 -4.04
C GLU A 67 7.71 -0.06 -4.51
N TYR A 68 8.75 0.11 -3.68
CA TYR A 68 10.10 -0.35 -4.00
C TYR A 68 10.16 -1.87 -4.18
N ILE A 69 9.55 -2.64 -3.28
CA ILE A 69 9.49 -4.10 -3.39
C ILE A 69 8.78 -4.50 -4.69
N LEU A 70 7.64 -3.88 -4.99
CA LEU A 70 6.92 -4.17 -6.24
C LEU A 70 7.75 -3.78 -7.48
N ALA A 71 8.42 -2.63 -7.45
CA ALA A 71 9.23 -2.16 -8.56
C ALA A 71 10.42 -3.08 -8.85
N VAL A 72 11.06 -3.61 -7.80
CA VAL A 72 12.15 -4.58 -7.92
C VAL A 72 11.63 -5.93 -8.43
N CYS A 73 10.51 -6.42 -7.90
CA CYS A 73 9.93 -7.71 -8.31
C CYS A 73 9.43 -7.72 -9.76
N PHE A 74 8.78 -6.64 -10.19
CA PHE A 74 8.21 -6.54 -11.53
C PHE A 74 9.15 -5.93 -12.58
N GLY A 75 10.21 -5.25 -12.14
CA GLY A 75 11.15 -4.56 -13.04
C GLY A 75 10.59 -3.27 -13.64
N PHE A 76 9.54 -2.69 -13.04
CA PHE A 76 8.93 -1.46 -13.50
C PHE A 76 8.32 -0.62 -12.37
N PHE A 77 8.25 0.69 -12.56
CA PHE A 77 7.66 1.59 -11.56
C PHE A 77 6.24 2.00 -11.96
N TYR A 78 5.28 1.66 -11.10
CA TYR A 78 3.88 1.98 -11.34
C TYR A 78 3.23 2.38 -10.00
N PRO A 79 3.28 3.68 -9.63
CA PRO A 79 3.03 4.17 -8.28
C PRO A 79 1.55 4.18 -7.86
N VAL A 80 0.75 3.25 -8.39
CA VAL A 80 -0.66 3.09 -8.03
C VAL A 80 -0.79 2.64 -6.58
N LEU A 81 0.06 1.72 -6.11
CA LEU A 81 0.02 1.30 -4.71
C LEU A 81 0.33 2.48 -3.79
N PHE A 82 1.37 3.26 -4.10
CA PHE A 82 1.72 4.48 -3.36
C PHE A 82 0.55 5.46 -3.28
N CYS A 83 -0.08 5.78 -4.42
CA CYS A 83 -1.24 6.67 -4.47
C CYS A 83 -2.44 6.12 -3.68
N LEU A 84 -2.71 4.82 -3.77
CA LEU A 84 -3.79 4.18 -3.02
C LEU A 84 -3.53 4.24 -1.50
N PHE A 85 -2.31 3.92 -1.07
CA PHE A 85 -1.93 3.98 0.35
C PHE A 85 -1.98 5.40 0.91
N MET A 86 -1.50 6.39 0.16
CA MET A 86 -1.55 7.79 0.60
C MET A 86 -2.97 8.34 0.60
N CYS A 87 -3.73 8.18 -0.48
CA CYS A 87 -5.09 8.71 -0.56
C CYS A 87 -6.04 7.97 0.37
N PHE A 88 -6.20 6.66 0.20
CA PHE A 88 -7.18 5.89 0.97
C PHE A 88 -6.70 5.66 2.41
N GLY A 89 -5.42 5.33 2.63
CA GLY A 89 -4.88 5.09 3.97
C GLY A 89 -4.95 6.32 4.87
N LEU A 90 -4.58 7.51 4.39
CA LEU A 90 -4.68 8.74 5.18
C LEU A 90 -6.13 9.20 5.32
N MET A 91 -6.89 9.23 4.23
CA MET A 91 -8.29 9.65 4.25
C MET A 91 -9.09 8.81 5.25
N PHE A 92 -8.93 7.49 5.25
CA PHE A 92 -9.64 6.63 6.19
C PHE A 92 -9.12 6.73 7.62
N ASN A 93 -7.82 6.99 7.82
CA ASN A 93 -7.29 7.23 9.17
C ASN A 93 -7.93 8.47 9.83
N PHE A 94 -8.15 9.55 9.07
CA PHE A 94 -8.80 10.76 9.58
C PHE A 94 -10.33 10.65 9.66
N ILE A 95 -10.99 10.02 8.67
CA ILE A 95 -12.45 9.92 8.62
C ILE A 95 -12.98 8.90 9.64
N VAL A 96 -12.29 7.77 9.84
CA VAL A 96 -12.72 6.68 10.72
C VAL A 96 -12.02 6.79 12.08
N HIS A 97 -12.27 7.90 12.76
CA HIS A 97 -11.77 8.13 14.11
C HIS A 97 -12.27 7.04 15.09
N ASP A 98 -11.45 6.67 16.07
CA ASP A 98 -11.62 5.59 17.07
C ASP A 98 -12.95 5.62 17.88
N GLN A 99 -13.78 6.67 17.69
CA GLN A 99 -15.05 6.88 18.38
C GLN A 99 -16.22 6.13 17.72
N ARG A 100 -16.07 5.63 16.48
CA ARG A 100 -17.16 4.98 15.74
C ARG A 100 -17.10 3.46 15.89
N LYS A 101 -17.81 2.92 16.90
CA LYS A 101 -17.82 1.48 17.23
C LYS A 101 -18.94 0.67 16.55
N GLY A 102 -19.57 1.21 15.51
CA GLY A 102 -20.69 0.53 14.83
C GLY A 102 -20.25 -0.60 13.90
N PRO A 103 -21.03 -1.69 13.76
CA PRO A 103 -20.73 -2.80 12.85
C PRO A 103 -20.69 -2.38 11.37
N ILE A 104 -21.37 -1.28 11.03
CA ILE A 104 -21.35 -0.66 9.68
C ILE A 104 -19.92 -0.30 9.26
N TRP A 105 -19.05 0.09 10.20
CA TRP A 105 -17.67 0.45 9.90
C TRP A 105 -16.81 -0.77 9.55
N ASN A 106 -17.14 -1.94 10.10
CA ASN A 106 -16.50 -3.19 9.70
C ASN A 106 -16.86 -3.53 8.24
N ILE A 107 -18.14 -3.44 7.87
CA ILE A 107 -18.60 -3.65 6.48
C ILE A 107 -17.90 -2.67 5.53
N PHE A 108 -17.85 -1.39 5.89
CA PHE A 108 -17.17 -0.38 5.10
C PHE A 108 -15.67 -0.67 4.92
N MET A 109 -15.00 -1.12 5.98
CA MET A 109 -13.59 -1.52 5.97
C MET A 109 -13.36 -2.72 5.05
N TRP A 110 -14.18 -3.76 5.13
CA TRP A 110 -14.12 -4.90 4.21
C TRP A 110 -14.33 -4.48 2.75
N THR A 111 -15.36 -3.68 2.46
CA THR A 111 -15.63 -3.21 1.09
C THR A 111 -14.44 -2.43 0.52
N SER A 112 -13.83 -1.57 1.33
CA SER A 112 -12.67 -0.78 0.89
C SER A 112 -11.40 -1.60 0.73
N ILE A 113 -11.17 -2.62 1.58
CA ILE A 113 -10.07 -3.59 1.39
C ILE A 113 -10.25 -4.38 0.10
N PHE A 114 -11.45 -4.93 -0.15
CA PHE A 114 -11.71 -5.70 -1.37
C PHE A 114 -11.57 -4.84 -2.62
N LEU A 115 -12.11 -3.61 -2.61
CA LEU A 115 -11.97 -2.67 -3.70
C LEU A 115 -10.50 -2.29 -3.95
N GLY A 116 -9.76 -1.95 -2.89
CA GLY A 116 -8.35 -1.56 -2.97
C GLY A 116 -7.49 -2.69 -3.54
N GLN A 117 -7.65 -3.91 -3.00
CA GLN A 117 -6.91 -5.08 -3.49
C GLN A 117 -7.29 -5.44 -4.93
N GLY A 118 -8.58 -5.35 -5.28
CA GLY A 118 -9.04 -5.59 -6.65
C GLY A 118 -8.41 -4.61 -7.65
N VAL A 119 -8.38 -3.32 -7.32
CA VAL A 119 -7.75 -2.29 -8.17
C VAL A 119 -6.26 -2.53 -8.33
N ILE A 120 -5.53 -2.87 -7.26
CA ILE A 120 -4.10 -3.18 -7.31
C ILE A 120 -3.86 -4.38 -8.24
N ILE A 121 -4.51 -5.51 -7.98
CA ILE A 121 -4.29 -6.74 -8.75
C ILE A 121 -4.63 -6.52 -10.23
N CYS A 122 -5.75 -5.86 -10.53
CA CYS A 122 -6.14 -5.56 -11.91
C CYS A 122 -5.14 -4.66 -12.62
N LEU A 123 -4.74 -3.54 -12.02
CA LEU A 123 -3.87 -2.58 -12.70
C LEU A 123 -2.43 -3.11 -12.85
N TYR A 124 -1.87 -3.77 -11.83
CA TYR A 124 -0.53 -4.36 -11.95
C TYR A 124 -0.50 -5.52 -12.95
N SER A 125 -1.55 -6.36 -12.98
CA SER A 125 -1.64 -7.43 -13.98
C SER A 125 -1.79 -6.88 -15.40
N GLN A 126 -2.64 -5.87 -15.61
CA GLN A 126 -2.78 -5.20 -16.90
C GLN A 126 -1.47 -4.58 -17.38
N GLU A 127 -0.73 -3.91 -16.49
CA GLU A 127 0.56 -3.31 -16.84
C GLU A 127 1.61 -4.38 -17.16
N TRP A 128 1.65 -5.47 -16.39
CA TRP A 128 2.55 -6.60 -16.64
C TRP A 128 2.26 -7.26 -18.00
N TYR A 129 1.00 -7.59 -18.29
CA TYR A 129 0.61 -8.19 -19.56
C TYR A 129 0.87 -7.24 -20.74
N ALA A 130 0.57 -5.94 -20.58
CA ALA A 130 0.84 -4.95 -21.62
C ALA A 130 2.34 -4.89 -21.98
N ARG A 131 3.23 -5.01 -20.98
CA ARG A 131 4.69 -5.07 -21.19
C ARG A 131 5.14 -6.38 -21.85
N HIS A 132 4.47 -7.49 -21.55
CA HIS A 132 4.79 -8.78 -22.16
C HIS A 132 4.39 -8.84 -23.64
N TYR A 133 3.22 -8.32 -24.01
CA TYR A 133 2.72 -8.35 -25.39
C TYR A 133 3.29 -7.24 -26.30
N CYS A 134 3.69 -6.11 -25.74
CA CYS A 134 4.35 -5.02 -26.46
C CYS A 134 5.82 -4.88 -26.01
N PRO A 135 6.73 -5.77 -26.49
CA PRO A 135 8.15 -5.69 -26.15
C PRO A 135 8.80 -4.43 -26.71
N GLN A 136 9.73 -3.89 -25.94
CA GLN A 136 10.31 -2.57 -26.16
C GLN A 136 11.42 -2.58 -27.22
N LYS A 137 11.52 -1.49 -28.00
CA LYS A 137 12.52 -1.33 -29.07
C LYS A 137 13.70 -0.41 -28.71
N GLU A 138 13.56 0.46 -27.69
CA GLU A 138 14.65 1.32 -27.17
C GLU A 138 14.58 1.50 -25.64
N SER A 139 15.74 1.60 -24.97
CA SER A 139 15.92 1.60 -23.51
C SER A 139 16.08 3.00 -22.92
N SER A 140 14.98 3.74 -22.74
CA SER A 140 15.01 5.06 -22.09
C SER A 140 14.47 5.03 -20.66
N PHE A 141 15.01 5.84 -19.74
CA PHE A 141 14.55 5.94 -18.34
C PHE A 141 13.08 6.35 -18.24
N LEU A 142 12.58 7.13 -19.22
CA LEU A 142 11.17 7.50 -19.31
C LEU A 142 10.24 6.30 -19.51
N ASP A 143 10.74 5.18 -20.02
CA ASP A 143 9.96 3.96 -20.19
C ASP A 143 9.77 3.17 -18.89
N PHE A 144 10.63 3.39 -17.90
CA PHE A 144 10.44 2.85 -16.57
C PHE A 144 9.24 3.49 -15.87
N LEU A 145 9.00 4.79 -16.14
CA LEU A 145 7.94 5.60 -15.54
C LEU A 145 6.64 5.63 -16.36
N LYS A 146 6.70 5.39 -17.68
CA LYS A 146 5.53 5.49 -18.57
C LYS A 146 4.68 4.21 -18.49
N PRO A 147 3.41 4.28 -18.05
CA PRO A 147 2.52 3.12 -18.04
C PRO A 147 2.19 2.67 -19.47
N ARG A 148 2.41 1.38 -19.74
CA ARG A 148 2.19 0.75 -21.04
C ARG A 148 0.74 0.33 -21.24
N SER A 149 0.01 0.08 -20.16
CA SER A 149 -1.43 -0.25 -20.15
C SER A 149 -2.29 0.71 -20.96
N TRP A 150 -1.93 2.01 -21.06
CA TRP A 150 -2.68 3.01 -21.84
C TRP A 150 -2.06 3.32 -23.21
N SER A 151 -0.81 2.92 -23.44
CA SER A 151 -0.07 3.23 -24.67
C SER A 151 -0.06 2.09 -25.68
N CYS A 152 -0.10 0.84 -25.22
CA CYS A 152 -0.14 -0.35 -26.08
C CYS A 152 -1.57 -0.52 -26.60
N ARG A 153 -1.89 0.10 -27.75
CA ARG A 153 -2.98 -0.39 -28.57
C ARG A 153 -2.50 -1.73 -29.14
N ARG A 154 -3.17 -2.83 -28.78
CA ARG A 154 -3.03 -4.10 -29.51
C ARG A 154 -3.01 -3.74 -31.00
N PRO A 155 -2.04 -4.21 -31.80
CA PRO A 155 -2.30 -4.34 -33.22
C PRO A 155 -3.59 -5.16 -33.26
N LEU A 156 -4.68 -4.55 -33.75
CA LEU A 156 -5.82 -5.33 -34.24
C LEU A 156 -5.19 -6.43 -35.08
N MET A 157 -5.56 -7.68 -34.80
CA MET A 157 -5.16 -8.82 -35.61
C MET A 157 -5.45 -8.45 -37.07
N ALA A 158 -4.42 -8.01 -37.78
CA ALA A 158 -4.31 -8.19 -39.21
C ALA A 158 -3.83 -9.63 -39.34
N ASP A 159 -4.55 -10.39 -40.16
CA ASP A 159 -4.46 -11.83 -40.42
C ASP A 159 -5.32 -12.64 -39.42
N SER A 160 -6.50 -13.15 -39.77
CA SER A 160 -6.93 -13.78 -41.05
C SER A 160 -8.41 -13.55 -41.36
#